data_AF-A0A098D0F6-F1
#
_entry.id   AF-A0A098D0F6-F1
#
_cell.length_a   1.000
_cell.length_b   1.000
_cell.length_c   1.000
_cell.angle_alpha   90.00
_cell.angle_beta   90.00
_cell.angle_gamma   90.00
#
_symmetry.space_group_name_H-M   'P 1'
#
loop_
_entity.id
_entity.type
_entity.pdbx_description
1 polymer ?
#
loop_
_entity_poly.entity_id
_entity_poly.type
_entity_poly.pdbx_seq_one_letter_code
_entity_poly.pdbx_strand_id
1 'polypeptide(L)'
;MYASYLVDQKVCKALKDVVDSDVAGWGRLTVADHHTNTQKHEGTASAPPTPDSPEESTVSRPISESTHRVTTGRKWSSASKALILGMSDQQLFTGMALIIPMLLMTGGLHGLNESLSVYSFKVVTMLAYFSFIIQLCSLTVIPDGVSEKQTLRYFRASVMLLFLLLLISCMVISQSVTFRFNSNVSVKCALQNLHMVDPQRPGYTVFSDEAIIFFNLLVLIAIIVLEYLRRVRGLLNPDSRDSDNITTPMKEPTNDSAIELTTNSATEAITNPIDTGTMEHRFWLHLGLENFESSFLLELIWMLFYFTFGLANLCKFLVDQQADIGAIEPSFGQLVPIFLLAHPFISASEAFPRPSFNLNRSSTLQRQDISSPFASKATLLCVVFVYASILVIWALMFAAVIPDAYPLTALACLYTAVTHRRIYWKYVRKFFNAVWIFLKFLCNFTMHYWDSCKKKTT
;
A
#
# COMPACT_ATOMS: atom_id res chain seq x y z
N MET A 1 -3.09 -24.13 22.48
CA MET A 1 -3.97 -23.13 23.12
C MET A 1 -3.09 -22.32 24.06
N TYR A 2 -2.74 -21.09 23.71
CA TYR A 2 -1.95 -20.24 24.61
C TYR A 2 -2.94 -19.55 25.54
N ALA A 3 -3.04 -20.03 26.78
CA ALA A 3 -3.76 -19.32 27.82
C ALA A 3 -3.15 -17.92 27.99
N SER A 4 -4.01 -16.93 28.25
CA SER A 4 -3.59 -15.54 28.45
C SER A 4 -2.83 -15.49 29.77
N TYR A 5 -1.50 -15.43 29.70
CA TYR A 5 -0.65 -15.50 30.88
C TYR A 5 -0.94 -14.38 31.90
N LEU A 6 -1.41 -13.21 31.45
CA LEU A 6 -1.84 -12.13 32.34
C LEU A 6 -3.09 -12.50 33.16
N VAL A 7 -3.99 -13.30 32.58
CA VAL A 7 -5.15 -13.84 33.27
C VAL A 7 -4.71 -14.95 34.24
N ASP A 8 -3.82 -15.84 33.80
CA ASP A 8 -3.30 -16.94 34.63
C ASP A 8 -2.55 -16.42 35.86
N GLN A 9 -1.79 -15.33 35.70
CA GLN A 9 -1.10 -14.64 36.80
C GLN A 9 -2.03 -13.77 37.66
N LYS A 10 -3.34 -13.71 37.35
CA LYS A 10 -4.33 -12.87 38.03
C LYS A 10 -4.02 -11.36 38.00
N VAL A 11 -3.22 -10.92 37.03
CA VAL A 11 -2.90 -9.50 36.82
C VAL A 11 -4.06 -8.79 36.13
N CYS A 12 -4.67 -9.47 35.15
CA CYS A 12 -5.82 -8.96 34.40
C CYS A 12 -7.03 -9.89 34.57
N LYS A 13 -8.24 -9.31 34.58
CA LYS A 13 -9.48 -10.07 34.45
C LYS A 13 -9.75 -10.37 32.98
N ALA A 14 -10.26 -11.57 32.69
CA ALA A 14 -10.71 -11.92 31.35
C ALA A 14 -11.94 -11.08 30.98
N LEU A 15 -12.02 -10.62 29.73
CA LEU A 15 -13.16 -9.80 29.29
C LEU A 15 -14.46 -10.61 29.22
N LYS A 16 -14.41 -11.95 29.06
CA LYS A 16 -15.60 -12.83 29.06
C LYS A 16 -16.42 -12.76 30.37
N ASP A 17 -15.79 -12.37 31.48
CA ASP A 17 -16.47 -12.19 32.78
C ASP A 17 -17.13 -10.82 32.93
N VAL A 18 -16.81 -9.88 32.02
CA VAL A 18 -17.45 -8.58 31.90
C VAL A 18 -18.57 -8.77 30.88
N VAL A 19 -19.74 -9.17 31.36
CA VAL A 19 -20.94 -9.31 30.52
C VAL A 19 -21.18 -8.00 29.78
N ASP A 20 -20.87 -7.99 28.48
CA ASP A 20 -21.07 -6.84 27.61
C ASP A 20 -22.57 -6.65 27.34
N SER A 21 -23.26 -5.94 28.24
CA SER A 21 -24.60 -5.43 27.94
C SER A 21 -24.58 -4.30 26.91
N ASP A 22 -23.41 -3.67 26.66
CA ASP A 22 -23.34 -2.35 26.03
C ASP A 22 -22.26 -2.16 24.95
N VAL A 23 -21.55 -3.21 24.49
CA VAL A 23 -20.59 -3.05 23.36
C VAL A 23 -21.28 -2.97 21.98
N ALA A 24 -22.59 -3.20 21.93
CA ALA A 24 -23.46 -2.70 20.84
C ALA A 24 -23.95 -1.25 21.07
N GLY A 25 -23.35 -0.50 22.01
CA GLY A 25 -23.70 0.88 22.39
C GLY A 25 -23.60 1.93 21.28
N TRP A 26 -23.21 1.54 20.06
CA TRP A 26 -23.39 2.35 18.86
C TRP A 26 -24.85 2.41 18.37
N GLY A 27 -25.79 1.69 19.01
CA GLY A 27 -27.16 1.53 18.50
C GLY A 27 -28.33 1.75 19.47
N ARG A 28 -28.13 1.92 20.79
CA ARG A 28 -29.21 2.42 21.66
C ARG A 28 -29.17 3.95 21.68
N LEU A 29 -29.64 4.54 20.58
CA LEU A 29 -30.40 5.78 20.70
C LEU A 29 -31.51 5.45 21.70
N THR A 30 -31.40 5.96 22.92
CA THR A 30 -32.57 6.14 23.77
C THR A 30 -33.56 6.92 22.91
N VAL A 31 -34.57 6.22 22.39
CA VAL A 31 -35.73 6.83 21.76
C VAL A 31 -36.38 7.63 22.89
N ALA A 32 -35.96 8.88 23.04
CA ALA A 32 -36.74 9.86 23.72
C ALA A 32 -37.96 10.06 22.83
N ASP A 33 -39.11 9.55 23.28
CA ASP A 33 -40.43 9.82 22.72
C ASP A 33 -40.63 11.34 22.67
N HIS A 34 -40.21 11.97 21.58
CA HIS A 34 -40.56 13.34 21.28
C HIS A 34 -41.65 13.34 20.22
N HIS A 35 -42.87 13.59 20.72
CA HIS A 35 -44.08 13.88 19.98
C HIS A 35 -43.81 14.66 18.68
N THR A 36 -44.23 14.05 17.58
CA THR A 36 -44.51 14.65 16.28
C THR A 36 -45.38 15.90 16.42
N ASN A 37 -44.88 17.04 15.96
CA ASN A 37 -45.71 18.16 15.51
C ASN A 37 -45.45 18.39 14.02
N THR A 38 -46.45 18.02 13.24
CA THR A 38 -46.56 18.15 11.79
C THR A 38 -46.66 19.63 11.42
N GLN A 39 -45.69 20.16 10.68
CA GLN A 39 -45.86 21.45 10.00
C GLN A 39 -45.69 21.29 8.49
N LYS A 40 -46.83 21.50 7.83
CA LYS A 40 -47.09 21.46 6.40
C LYS A 40 -46.47 22.68 5.73
N HIS A 41 -45.56 22.49 4.76
CA HIS A 41 -45.15 23.54 3.84
C HIS A 41 -45.37 23.09 2.39
N GLU A 42 -46.43 23.66 1.79
CA GLU A 42 -46.67 23.72 0.35
C GLU A 42 -45.71 24.75 -0.28
N GLY A 43 -45.10 24.40 -1.41
CA GLY A 43 -44.11 25.23 -2.10
C GLY A 43 -43.98 24.88 -3.58
N THR A 44 -44.95 25.37 -4.34
CA THR A 44 -45.05 25.70 -5.78
C THR A 44 -43.87 25.37 -6.71
N ALA A 45 -44.17 24.57 -7.73
CA ALA A 45 -43.36 24.34 -8.92
C ALA A 45 -43.44 25.51 -9.92
N SER A 46 -42.30 25.92 -10.50
CA SER A 46 -42.24 26.79 -11.68
C SER A 46 -41.35 26.17 -12.75
N ALA A 47 -41.95 25.87 -13.91
CA ALA A 47 -41.28 25.39 -15.10
C ALA A 47 -40.59 26.56 -15.86
N PRO A 48 -39.42 26.36 -16.49
CA PRO A 48 -38.88 27.29 -17.48
C PRO A 48 -39.25 26.88 -18.92
N PRO A 49 -39.37 27.87 -19.83
CA PRO A 49 -39.93 27.70 -21.18
C PRO A 49 -38.96 27.10 -22.21
N THR A 50 -39.55 26.34 -23.13
CA THR A 50 -39.02 25.94 -24.44
C THR A 50 -38.72 27.15 -25.34
N PRO A 51 -37.61 27.14 -26.08
CA PRO A 51 -37.49 27.89 -27.31
C PRO A 51 -37.32 26.98 -28.54
N ASP A 52 -37.97 27.42 -29.61
CA ASP A 52 -38.13 26.80 -30.91
C ASP A 52 -36.85 26.69 -31.75
N SER A 53 -36.94 25.76 -32.71
CA SER A 53 -36.04 25.40 -33.80
C SER A 53 -35.48 26.59 -34.62
N PRO A 54 -34.33 26.40 -35.30
CA PRO A 54 -34.45 26.23 -36.76
C PRO A 54 -33.63 25.06 -37.33
N GLU A 55 -34.23 24.41 -38.32
CA GLU A 55 -33.60 23.48 -39.27
C GLU A 55 -32.45 24.16 -40.02
N GLU A 56 -31.25 23.58 -39.95
CA GLU A 56 -30.16 23.88 -40.89
C GLU A 56 -29.66 22.57 -41.50
N SER A 57 -30.07 22.34 -42.75
CA SER A 57 -29.65 21.22 -43.58
C SER A 57 -28.20 21.41 -44.04
N THR A 58 -27.24 20.96 -43.22
CA THR A 58 -25.82 21.03 -43.55
C THR A 58 -25.31 19.69 -44.08
N VAL A 59 -24.98 19.73 -45.37
CA VAL A 59 -24.33 18.71 -46.21
C VAL A 59 -23.27 17.91 -45.45
N SER A 60 -23.52 16.60 -45.31
CA SER A 60 -22.62 15.62 -44.71
C SER A 60 -21.39 15.39 -45.59
N ARG A 61 -20.28 16.06 -45.26
CA ARG A 61 -18.95 15.62 -45.70
C ARG A 61 -18.50 14.43 -44.83
N PRO A 62 -17.99 13.34 -45.41
CA PRO A 62 -17.46 12.22 -44.65
C PRO A 62 -16.18 12.65 -43.90
N ILE A 63 -16.37 13.10 -42.67
CA ILE A 63 -15.27 13.45 -41.77
C ILE A 63 -14.63 12.15 -41.28
N SER A 64 -13.35 12.05 -41.61
CA SER A 64 -12.40 11.00 -41.27
C SER A 64 -12.62 10.36 -39.88
N GLU A 65 -12.99 9.09 -39.91
CA GLU A 65 -13.29 8.20 -38.79
C GLU A 65 -12.12 8.02 -37.80
N SER A 66 -10.90 8.44 -38.19
CA SER A 66 -9.67 8.28 -37.40
C SER A 66 -9.54 9.26 -36.22
N THR A 67 -10.17 10.44 -36.28
CA THR A 67 -10.12 11.42 -35.19
C THR A 67 -10.92 10.96 -33.96
N HIS A 68 -11.93 10.11 -34.15
CA HIS A 68 -12.83 9.69 -33.06
C HIS A 68 -12.23 8.61 -32.13
N ARG A 69 -11.22 7.84 -32.57
CA ARG A 69 -10.52 6.86 -31.71
C ARG A 69 -9.53 7.51 -30.75
N VAL A 70 -8.93 8.64 -31.11
CA VAL A 70 -7.92 9.34 -30.28
C VAL A 70 -8.57 10.11 -29.12
N THR A 71 -9.85 10.49 -29.24
CA THR A 71 -10.57 11.23 -28.18
C THR A 71 -11.10 10.30 -27.08
N THR A 72 -11.47 9.06 -27.39
CA THR A 72 -11.97 8.10 -26.39
C THR A 72 -10.89 7.64 -25.42
N GLY A 73 -9.65 7.40 -25.89
CA GLY A 73 -8.55 6.98 -25.01
C GLY A 73 -8.15 8.04 -23.97
N ARG A 74 -8.16 9.32 -24.34
CA ARG A 74 -7.86 10.42 -23.43
C ARG A 74 -8.92 10.60 -22.33
N LYS A 75 -10.21 10.45 -22.68
CA LYS A 75 -11.30 10.52 -21.71
C LYS A 75 -11.20 9.41 -20.66
N TRP A 76 -10.88 8.19 -21.08
CA TRP A 76 -10.69 7.04 -20.19
C TRP A 76 -9.53 7.26 -19.21
N SER A 77 -8.37 7.72 -19.69
CA SER A 77 -7.23 8.01 -18.82
C SER A 77 -7.57 9.07 -17.77
N SER A 78 -8.31 10.12 -18.14
CA SER A 78 -8.74 11.16 -17.20
C SER A 78 -9.71 10.63 -16.13
N ALA A 79 -10.68 9.79 -16.53
CA ALA A 79 -11.64 9.19 -15.61
C ALA A 79 -10.96 8.21 -14.63
N SER A 80 -10.09 7.33 -15.12
CA SER A 80 -9.30 6.42 -14.28
C SER A 80 -8.44 7.17 -13.27
N LYS A 81 -7.82 8.29 -13.67
CA LYS A 81 -7.03 9.13 -12.75
C LYS A 81 -7.90 9.71 -11.63
N ALA A 82 -9.03 10.32 -11.96
CA ALA A 82 -9.94 10.88 -10.98
C ALA A 82 -10.48 9.81 -10.02
N LEU A 83 -10.81 8.63 -10.55
CA LEU A 83 -11.25 7.48 -9.76
C LEU A 83 -10.16 7.02 -8.78
N ILE A 84 -8.94 6.78 -9.27
CA ILE A 84 -7.82 6.34 -8.42
C ILE A 84 -7.50 7.39 -7.36
N LEU A 85 -7.54 8.67 -7.73
CA LEU A 85 -7.34 9.78 -6.80
C LEU A 85 -8.40 9.79 -5.68
N GLY A 86 -9.68 9.66 -6.05
CA GLY A 86 -10.78 9.59 -5.10
C GLY A 86 -10.73 8.35 -4.21
N MET A 87 -10.39 7.18 -4.78
CA MET A 87 -10.19 5.94 -4.02
C MET A 87 -9.08 6.10 -2.98
N SER A 88 -7.98 6.72 -3.38
CA SER A 88 -6.88 7.05 -2.49
C SER A 88 -7.40 7.88 -1.31
N ASP A 89 -8.01 9.04 -1.57
CA ASP A 89 -8.44 9.95 -0.51
C ASP A 89 -9.46 9.28 0.42
N GLN A 90 -10.38 8.47 -0.12
CA GLN A 90 -11.31 7.68 0.67
C GLN A 90 -10.60 6.69 1.61
N GLN A 91 -9.58 5.97 1.15
CA GLN A 91 -8.82 5.03 1.98
C GLN A 91 -7.98 5.76 3.03
N LEU A 92 -7.44 6.95 2.72
CA LEU A 92 -6.75 7.77 3.71
C LEU A 92 -7.69 8.18 4.85
N PHE A 93 -8.87 8.72 4.52
CA PHE A 93 -9.84 9.14 5.52
C PHE A 93 -10.43 7.96 6.29
N THR A 94 -10.69 6.83 5.63
CA THR A 94 -11.19 5.61 6.27
C THR A 94 -10.18 5.08 7.29
N GLY A 95 -8.91 4.96 6.92
CA GLY A 95 -7.85 4.53 7.83
C GLY A 95 -7.68 5.48 9.02
N MET A 96 -7.75 6.80 8.79
CA MET A 96 -7.72 7.81 9.84
C MET A 96 -8.91 7.73 10.79
N ALA A 97 -10.12 7.57 10.24
CA ALA A 97 -11.35 7.43 11.00
C ALA A 97 -11.38 6.15 11.86
N LEU A 98 -10.59 5.14 11.50
CA LEU A 98 -10.40 3.94 12.31
C LEU A 98 -9.35 4.13 13.40
N ILE A 99 -8.18 4.68 13.05
CA ILE A 99 -7.07 4.81 14.01
C ILE A 99 -7.34 5.89 15.05
N ILE A 100 -7.91 7.04 14.69
CA ILE A 100 -8.08 8.16 15.63
C ILE A 100 -8.98 7.76 16.81
N PRO A 101 -10.22 7.25 16.62
CA PRO A 101 -11.06 6.81 17.73
C PRO A 101 -10.39 5.71 18.54
N MET A 102 -9.72 4.77 17.86
CA MET A 102 -9.02 3.68 18.52
C MET A 102 -7.90 4.18 19.46
N LEU A 103 -7.10 5.16 19.02
CA LEU A 103 -6.07 5.78 19.85
C LEU A 103 -6.68 6.61 20.98
N LEU A 104 -7.76 7.34 20.73
CA LEU A 104 -8.47 8.09 21.78
C LEU A 104 -9.05 7.17 22.86
N MET A 105 -9.67 6.06 22.45
CA MET A 105 -10.16 5.03 23.36
C MET A 105 -8.99 4.39 24.13
N THR A 106 -7.87 4.10 23.46
CA THR A 106 -6.66 3.56 24.10
C THR A 106 -6.09 4.53 25.15
N GLY A 107 -6.15 5.84 24.88
CA GLY A 107 -5.76 6.90 25.81
C GLY A 107 -6.68 7.05 27.03
N GLY A 108 -7.78 6.29 27.12
CA GLY A 108 -8.69 6.31 28.26
C GLY A 108 -9.67 7.47 28.25
N LEU A 109 -9.87 8.15 27.10
CA LEU A 109 -10.90 9.17 26.98
C LEU A 109 -12.27 8.51 27.31
N HIS A 110 -12.96 9.00 28.35
CA HIS A 110 -14.26 8.50 28.84
C HIS A 110 -14.27 7.08 29.44
N GLY A 111 -13.12 6.52 29.85
CA GLY A 111 -13.09 5.18 30.48
C GLY A 111 -13.40 4.02 29.53
N LEU A 112 -13.52 4.28 28.22
CA LEU A 112 -13.78 3.29 27.16
C LEU A 112 -12.64 2.27 26.98
N ASN A 113 -11.49 2.48 27.62
CA ASN A 113 -10.37 1.55 27.56
C ASN A 113 -10.62 0.23 28.31
N GLU A 114 -11.63 0.17 29.17
CA GLU A 114 -11.99 -1.04 29.92
C GLU A 114 -12.82 -2.04 29.11
N SER A 115 -13.69 -1.56 28.22
CA SER A 115 -14.54 -2.40 27.36
C SER A 115 -13.86 -2.82 26.05
N LEU A 116 -12.75 -2.18 25.69
CA LEU A 116 -12.09 -2.42 24.43
C LEU A 116 -11.11 -3.59 24.53
N SER A 117 -11.37 -4.66 23.77
CA SER A 117 -10.49 -5.84 23.73
C SER A 117 -9.23 -5.60 22.90
N VAL A 118 -8.14 -6.27 23.28
CA VAL A 118 -6.89 -6.31 22.48
C VAL A 118 -7.16 -6.88 21.08
N TYR A 119 -8.07 -7.85 20.96
CA TYR A 119 -8.53 -8.37 19.67
C TYR A 119 -9.03 -7.26 18.74
N SER A 120 -10.00 -6.46 19.20
CA SER A 120 -10.58 -5.37 18.39
C SER A 120 -9.52 -4.35 17.98
N PHE A 121 -8.58 -4.01 18.87
CA PHE A 121 -7.46 -3.13 18.54
C PHE A 121 -6.59 -3.65 17.39
N LYS A 122 -6.27 -4.95 17.41
CA LYS A 122 -5.45 -5.58 16.36
C LYS A 122 -6.17 -5.61 15.03
N VAL A 123 -7.46 -5.95 15.02
CA VAL A 123 -8.29 -5.91 13.80
C VAL A 123 -8.30 -4.50 13.20
N VAL A 124 -8.58 -3.48 14.01
CA VAL A 124 -8.59 -2.07 13.57
C VAL A 124 -7.22 -1.64 13.02
N THR A 125 -6.13 -2.02 13.69
CA THR A 125 -4.76 -1.72 13.24
C THR A 125 -4.46 -2.37 11.89
N MET A 126 -4.88 -3.63 11.69
CA MET A 126 -4.70 -4.35 10.41
C MET A 126 -5.53 -3.73 9.29
N LEU A 127 -6.78 -3.36 9.56
CA LEU A 127 -7.63 -2.68 8.56
C LEU A 127 -7.01 -1.34 8.14
N ALA A 128 -6.52 -0.56 9.10
CA ALA A 128 -5.84 0.69 8.78
C ALA A 128 -4.52 0.46 8.02
N TYR A 129 -3.78 -0.61 8.33
CA TYR A 129 -2.63 -1.03 7.55
C TYR A 129 -3.00 -1.32 6.08
N PHE A 130 -4.06 -2.08 5.82
CA PHE A 130 -4.52 -2.32 4.44
C PHE A 130 -4.96 -1.03 3.74
N SER A 131 -5.68 -0.16 4.45
CA SER A 131 -6.05 1.18 3.97
C SER A 131 -4.81 1.97 3.52
N PHE A 132 -3.73 1.90 4.29
CA PHE A 132 -2.45 2.52 3.98
C PHE A 132 -1.74 1.90 2.76
N ILE A 133 -1.74 0.57 2.63
CA ILE A 133 -1.16 -0.10 1.46
C ILE A 133 -1.93 0.28 0.19
N ILE A 134 -3.27 0.28 0.22
CA ILE A 134 -4.09 0.71 -0.92
C ILE A 134 -3.83 2.19 -1.23
N GLN A 135 -3.70 3.04 -0.21
CA GLN A 135 -3.33 4.45 -0.39
C GLN A 135 -2.00 4.61 -1.12
N LEU A 136 -0.98 3.85 -0.72
CA LEU A 136 0.33 3.85 -1.37
C LEU A 136 0.23 3.35 -2.82
N CYS A 137 -0.62 2.35 -3.11
CA CYS A 137 -0.83 1.83 -4.47
C CYS A 137 -1.40 2.93 -5.35
N SER A 138 -2.44 3.61 -4.90
CA SER A 138 -3.09 4.67 -5.67
C SER A 138 -2.13 5.82 -6.00
N LEU A 139 -1.22 6.17 -5.08
CA LEU A 139 -0.20 7.17 -5.34
C LEU A 139 0.81 6.78 -6.44
N THR A 140 1.08 5.49 -6.67
CA THR A 140 2.02 5.08 -7.73
C THR A 140 1.47 5.32 -9.14
N VAL A 141 0.15 5.38 -9.29
CA VAL A 141 -0.50 5.49 -10.61
C VAL A 141 -0.71 6.96 -11.01
N ILE A 142 -0.64 7.91 -10.09
CA ILE A 142 -0.91 9.32 -10.37
C ILE A 142 0.34 9.93 -11.03
N PRO A 143 0.29 10.34 -12.31
CA PRO A 143 1.43 10.94 -12.98
C PRO A 143 1.65 12.39 -12.50
N ASP A 144 2.91 12.79 -12.37
CA ASP A 144 3.35 14.07 -11.77
C ASP A 144 2.86 15.34 -12.51
N GLY A 145 2.33 15.19 -13.73
CA GLY A 145 1.98 16.29 -14.63
C GLY A 145 0.60 16.92 -14.44
N VAL A 146 -0.21 16.49 -13.46
CA VAL A 146 -1.50 17.14 -13.22
C VAL A 146 -1.26 18.45 -12.45
N SER A 147 -1.46 19.58 -13.11
CA SER A 147 -1.27 20.96 -12.61
C SER A 147 -2.26 21.34 -11.49
N GLU A 148 -2.32 20.52 -10.45
CA GLU A 148 -3.10 20.78 -9.25
C GLU A 148 -2.44 21.88 -8.42
N LYS A 149 -3.27 22.69 -7.75
CA LYS A 149 -2.79 23.77 -6.88
C LYS A 149 -1.84 23.21 -5.82
N GLN A 150 -0.67 23.81 -5.69
CA GLN A 150 0.39 23.36 -4.80
C GLN A 150 -0.08 23.20 -3.34
N THR A 151 -1.01 24.05 -2.89
CA THR A 151 -1.63 23.98 -1.55
C THR A 151 -2.29 22.63 -1.26
N LEU A 152 -3.02 22.08 -2.23
CA LEU A 152 -3.76 20.82 -2.05
C LEU A 152 -2.78 19.63 -1.94
N ARG A 153 -1.66 19.69 -2.67
CA ARG A 153 -0.59 18.69 -2.58
C ARG A 153 0.06 18.67 -1.20
N TYR A 154 0.40 19.83 -0.65
CA TYR A 154 0.97 19.93 0.70
C TYR A 154 -0.02 19.46 1.78
N PHE A 155 -1.29 19.84 1.65
CA PHE A 155 -2.34 19.38 2.56
C PHE A 155 -2.44 17.85 2.55
N ARG A 156 -2.54 17.24 1.36
CA ARG A 156 -2.59 15.78 1.21
C ARG A 156 -1.34 15.11 1.78
N ALA A 157 -0.15 15.61 1.45
CA ALA A 157 1.11 15.09 1.99
C ALA A 157 1.16 15.15 3.53
N SER A 158 0.63 16.23 4.12
CA SER A 158 0.53 16.41 5.56
C SER A 158 -0.43 15.41 6.21
N VAL A 159 -1.65 15.26 5.68
CA VAL A 159 -2.64 14.29 6.21
C VAL A 159 -2.12 12.86 6.08
N MET A 160 -1.50 12.53 4.96
CA MET A 160 -0.89 11.22 4.76
C MET A 160 0.29 10.97 5.72
N LEU A 161 1.09 12.00 6.05
CA LEU A 161 2.21 11.86 6.99
C LEU A 161 1.69 11.66 8.40
N LEU A 162 0.64 12.38 8.78
CA LEU A 162 -0.07 12.18 10.04
C LEU A 162 -0.59 10.74 10.14
N PHE A 163 -1.25 10.24 9.08
CA PHE A 163 -1.75 8.86 9.05
C PHE A 163 -0.63 7.83 9.22
N LEU A 164 0.52 8.03 8.55
CA LEU A 164 1.69 7.16 8.71
C LEU A 164 2.18 7.12 10.17
N LEU A 165 2.29 8.27 10.84
CA LEU A 165 2.74 8.34 12.23
C LEU A 165 1.79 7.63 13.19
N LEU A 166 0.48 7.82 12.99
CA LEU A 166 -0.54 7.15 13.80
C LEU A 166 -0.53 5.63 13.55
N LEU A 167 -0.39 5.20 12.29
CA LEU A 167 -0.29 3.79 11.92
C LEU A 167 0.95 3.11 12.53
N ILE A 168 2.12 3.74 12.43
CA ILE A 168 3.35 3.21 13.05
C ILE A 168 3.15 3.03 14.56
N SER A 169 2.55 4.01 15.22
CA SER A 169 2.27 3.94 16.66
C SER A 169 1.36 2.76 16.99
N CYS A 170 0.25 2.58 16.25
CA CYS A 170 -0.65 1.43 16.42
C CYS A 170 0.04 0.10 16.14
N MET A 171 0.85 0.01 15.07
CA MET A 171 1.58 -1.21 14.73
C MET A 171 2.57 -1.61 15.82
N VAL A 172 3.29 -0.65 16.40
CA VAL A 172 4.22 -0.90 17.50
C VAL A 172 3.50 -1.45 18.73
N ILE A 173 2.36 -0.87 19.11
CA ILE A 173 1.56 -1.38 20.24
C ILE A 173 0.99 -2.76 19.92
N SER A 174 0.40 -2.92 18.72
CA SER A 174 -0.29 -4.13 18.28
C SER A 174 0.62 -5.36 18.19
N GLN A 175 1.89 -5.15 17.83
CA GLN A 175 2.90 -6.19 17.65
C GLN A 175 3.74 -6.44 18.91
N SER A 176 3.49 -5.73 20.01
CA SER A 176 4.10 -6.02 21.30
C SER A 176 3.74 -7.44 21.77
N VAL A 177 4.64 -8.06 22.55
CA VAL A 177 4.45 -9.41 23.09
C VAL A 177 3.16 -9.47 23.92
N THR A 178 2.91 -8.45 24.76
CA THR A 178 1.69 -8.35 25.55
C THR A 178 0.41 -8.42 24.69
N PHE A 179 0.34 -7.64 23.61
CA PHE A 179 -0.83 -7.62 22.73
C PHE A 179 -0.92 -8.87 21.84
N ARG A 180 0.20 -9.54 21.59
CA ARG A 180 0.22 -10.75 20.77
C ARG A 180 -0.47 -11.92 21.46
N PHE A 181 -0.22 -12.11 22.76
CA PHE A 181 -0.65 -13.31 23.50
C PHE A 181 -1.88 -13.10 24.39
N ASN A 182 -2.34 -11.86 24.61
CA ASN A 182 -3.47 -11.56 25.49
C ASN A 182 -4.65 -10.93 24.71
N SER A 183 -5.17 -11.62 23.70
CA SER A 183 -6.27 -11.10 22.85
C SER A 183 -7.58 -10.86 23.61
N ASN A 184 -7.83 -11.64 24.67
CA ASN A 184 -9.06 -11.64 25.45
C ASN A 184 -9.05 -10.69 26.67
N VAL A 185 -8.02 -9.84 26.77
CA VAL A 185 -7.85 -8.88 27.86
C VAL A 185 -8.21 -7.48 27.36
N SER A 186 -8.61 -6.59 28.27
CA SER A 186 -8.85 -5.18 27.93
C SER A 186 -7.55 -4.47 27.53
N VAL A 187 -7.66 -3.55 26.57
CA VAL A 187 -6.55 -2.73 26.08
C VAL A 187 -5.91 -1.95 27.24
N LYS A 188 -6.69 -1.47 28.22
CA LYS A 188 -6.17 -0.79 29.41
C LYS A 188 -5.17 -1.67 30.18
N CYS A 189 -5.56 -2.91 30.48
CA CYS A 189 -4.70 -3.81 31.27
C CYS A 189 -3.46 -4.23 30.49
N ALA A 190 -3.61 -4.48 29.18
CA ALA A 190 -2.50 -4.79 28.30
C ALA A 190 -1.52 -3.61 28.15
N LEU A 191 -2.02 -2.37 28.09
CA LEU A 191 -1.17 -1.17 27.97
C LEU A 191 -0.40 -0.87 29.26
N GLN A 192 -1.01 -1.12 30.43
CA GLN A 192 -0.33 -0.97 31.72
C GLN A 192 0.79 -2.00 31.93
N ASN A 193 0.66 -3.18 31.31
CA ASN A 193 1.65 -4.25 31.34
C ASN A 193 2.33 -4.40 29.97
N LEU A 194 2.54 -3.27 29.27
CA LEU A 194 3.14 -3.27 27.93
C LEU A 194 4.63 -3.62 28.04
N HIS A 195 4.95 -4.86 27.68
CA HIS A 195 6.31 -5.33 27.54
C HIS A 195 6.57 -5.68 26.07
N MET A 196 7.66 -5.12 25.52
CA MET A 196 8.11 -5.46 24.18
C MET A 196 8.81 -6.82 24.14
N VAL A 197 9.42 -7.21 25.26
CA VAL A 197 10.10 -8.50 25.46
C VAL A 197 9.73 -8.97 26.86
N ASP A 198 9.23 -10.20 27.00
CA ASP A 198 8.83 -10.76 28.29
C ASP A 198 9.69 -11.98 28.65
N PRO A 199 10.76 -11.78 29.45
CA PRO A 199 11.68 -12.86 29.81
C PRO A 199 11.06 -13.86 30.79
N GLN A 200 9.91 -13.56 31.42
CA GLN A 200 9.30 -14.42 32.43
C GLN A 200 8.36 -15.48 31.84
N ARG A 201 8.20 -15.51 30.51
CA ARG A 201 7.29 -16.43 29.87
C ARG A 201 7.76 -17.90 30.01
N PRO A 202 6.90 -18.83 30.47
CA PRO A 202 7.25 -20.24 30.52
C PRO A 202 7.46 -20.79 29.11
N GLY A 203 8.59 -21.47 28.88
CA GLY A 203 8.99 -21.93 27.55
C GLY A 203 9.77 -20.90 26.71
N TYR A 204 10.20 -19.79 27.32
CA TYR A 204 11.05 -18.80 26.66
C TYR A 204 12.42 -19.40 26.30
N THR A 205 12.74 -19.44 25.02
CA THR A 205 14.11 -19.69 24.53
C THR A 205 14.82 -18.34 24.41
N VAL A 206 16.05 -18.26 24.94
CA VAL A 206 16.73 -16.99 25.28
C VAL A 206 16.92 -16.03 24.09
N PHE A 207 16.82 -16.48 22.83
CA PHE A 207 17.26 -15.68 21.68
C PHE A 207 16.42 -15.68 20.38
N SER A 208 15.38 -16.51 20.19
CA SER A 208 14.79 -16.60 18.84
C SER A 208 13.55 -15.73 18.63
N ASP A 209 12.44 -15.98 19.33
CA ASP A 209 11.16 -15.63 18.69
C ASP A 209 10.78 -14.16 18.85
N GLU A 210 10.94 -13.57 20.04
CA GLU A 210 10.55 -12.18 20.31
C GLU A 210 11.47 -11.18 19.62
N ALA A 211 12.77 -11.43 19.64
CA ALA A 211 13.76 -10.62 18.94
C ALA A 211 13.52 -10.63 17.42
N ILE A 212 13.16 -11.78 16.85
CA ILE A 212 12.81 -11.90 15.42
C ILE A 212 11.55 -11.10 15.11
N ILE A 213 10.50 -11.21 15.94
CA ILE A 213 9.25 -10.45 15.73
C ILE A 213 9.52 -8.95 15.79
N PHE A 214 10.28 -8.48 16.78
CA PHE A 214 10.63 -7.08 16.92
C PHE A 214 11.49 -6.58 15.76
N PHE A 215 12.48 -7.38 15.33
CA PHE A 215 13.30 -7.06 14.16
C PHE A 215 12.45 -6.99 12.88
N ASN A 216 11.55 -7.94 12.66
CA ASN A 216 10.64 -7.95 11.52
C ASN A 216 9.74 -6.71 11.51
N LEU A 217 9.23 -6.30 12.67
CA LEU A 217 8.46 -5.07 12.83
C LEU A 217 9.29 -3.83 12.48
N LEU A 218 10.53 -3.75 12.98
CA LEU A 218 11.41 -2.63 12.66
C LEU A 218 11.71 -2.55 11.16
N VAL A 219 12.04 -3.67 10.53
CA VAL A 219 12.29 -3.75 9.09
C VAL A 219 11.05 -3.31 8.31
N LEU A 220 9.87 -3.79 8.69
CA LEU A 220 8.61 -3.41 8.07
C LEU A 220 8.33 -1.91 8.19
N ILE A 221 8.48 -1.32 9.38
CA ILE A 221 8.30 0.12 9.60
C ILE A 221 9.29 0.91 8.74
N ALA A 222 10.56 0.50 8.74
CA ALA A 222 11.61 1.12 7.95
C ALA A 222 11.27 1.15 6.45
N ILE A 223 10.84 0.01 5.92
CA ILE A 223 10.48 -0.13 4.52
C ILE A 223 9.27 0.75 4.18
N ILE A 224 8.23 0.72 5.02
CA ILE A 224 7.02 1.55 4.87
C ILE A 224 7.38 3.04 4.87
N VAL A 225 8.20 3.50 5.82
CA VAL A 225 8.64 4.89 5.90
C VAL A 225 9.45 5.28 4.66
N LEU A 226 10.37 4.43 4.20
CA LEU A 226 11.18 4.71 3.02
C LEU A 226 10.32 4.86 1.76
N GLU A 227 9.42 3.92 1.54
CA GLU A 227 8.49 3.92 0.41
C GLU A 227 7.53 5.10 0.44
N TYR A 228 7.10 5.49 1.64
CA TYR A 228 6.27 6.67 1.84
C TYR A 228 7.04 7.96 1.52
N LEU A 229 8.24 8.13 2.08
CA LEU A 229 9.10 9.28 1.83
C LEU A 229 9.47 9.41 0.35
N ARG A 230 9.70 8.29 -0.35
CA ARG A 230 9.97 8.27 -1.80
C ARG A 230 8.82 8.91 -2.57
N ARG A 231 7.57 8.51 -2.27
CA ARG A 231 6.37 9.05 -2.93
C ARG A 231 6.10 10.51 -2.56
N VAL A 232 6.22 10.88 -1.29
CA VAL A 232 6.04 12.28 -0.86
C VAL A 232 7.07 13.21 -1.52
N ARG A 233 8.34 12.79 -1.64
CA ARG A 233 9.35 13.59 -2.36
C ARG A 233 9.01 13.78 -3.83
N GLY A 234 8.50 12.74 -4.50
CA GLY A 234 8.00 12.86 -5.87
C GLY A 234 6.89 13.90 -5.99
N LEU A 235 5.94 13.87 -5.05
CA LEU A 235 4.82 14.83 -5.00
C LEU A 235 5.27 16.28 -4.73
N LEU A 236 6.31 16.45 -3.91
CA LEU A 236 6.83 17.76 -3.51
C LEU A 236 7.77 18.41 -4.53
N ASN A 237 8.48 17.61 -5.35
CA ASN A 237 9.49 18.10 -6.30
C ASN A 237 9.14 17.76 -7.77
N PRO A 238 8.02 18.30 -8.31
CA PRO A 238 7.61 18.03 -9.69
C PRO A 238 8.65 18.50 -10.73
N ASP A 239 9.36 19.60 -10.46
CA ASP A 239 10.31 20.22 -11.40
C ASP A 239 11.54 19.37 -11.73
N SER A 240 11.90 18.42 -10.87
CA SER A 240 13.11 17.60 -11.08
C SER A 240 12.99 16.58 -12.21
N ARG A 241 11.77 16.30 -12.70
CA ARG A 241 11.53 15.27 -13.73
C ARG A 241 11.49 15.82 -15.16
N ASP A 242 11.19 17.10 -15.34
CA ASP A 242 11.10 17.69 -16.68
C ASP A 242 12.49 17.95 -17.31
N SER A 243 13.56 18.04 -16.50
CA SER A 243 14.92 18.22 -17.03
C SER A 243 15.47 17.00 -17.78
N ASP A 244 15.02 15.79 -17.42
CA ASP A 244 15.58 14.54 -17.95
C ASP A 244 14.88 14.09 -19.25
N ASN A 245 13.67 14.60 -19.51
CA ASN A 245 12.90 14.31 -20.73
C ASN A 245 13.07 15.35 -21.84
N ILE A 246 13.86 16.42 -21.60
CA ILE A 246 14.49 17.16 -22.71
C ILE A 246 15.57 16.23 -23.26
N THR A 247 15.08 15.23 -24.00
CA THR A 247 15.78 14.55 -25.06
C THR A 247 16.41 15.67 -25.83
N THR A 248 17.69 15.93 -25.57
CA THR A 248 18.54 16.64 -26.51
C THR A 248 18.26 15.89 -27.80
N PRO A 249 17.55 16.49 -28.77
CA PRO A 249 17.15 15.79 -29.97
C PRO A 249 18.43 15.15 -30.44
N MET A 250 18.48 13.81 -30.40
CA MET A 250 19.67 13.04 -30.71
C MET A 250 20.07 13.58 -32.05
N LYS A 251 21.13 14.41 -32.03
CA LYS A 251 21.49 15.25 -33.15
C LYS A 251 21.92 14.23 -34.15
N GLU A 252 21.00 13.90 -35.06
CA GLU A 252 21.20 12.91 -36.09
C GLU A 252 22.54 13.29 -36.69
N PRO A 253 23.56 12.43 -36.57
CA PRO A 253 24.87 12.76 -37.10
C PRO A 253 24.65 12.96 -38.58
N THR A 254 24.58 14.23 -38.99
CA THR A 254 24.41 14.61 -40.38
C THR A 254 25.60 14.01 -41.10
N ASN A 255 25.31 13.02 -41.95
CA ASN A 255 26.27 12.28 -42.75
C ASN A 255 26.86 13.16 -43.87
N ASP A 256 27.47 14.29 -43.51
CA ASP A 256 28.15 15.19 -44.45
C ASP A 256 29.65 14.90 -44.57
N SER A 257 30.12 13.73 -44.10
CA SER A 257 31.51 13.28 -44.30
C SER A 257 31.60 11.81 -44.72
N ALA A 258 31.08 11.51 -45.91
CA ALA A 258 31.36 10.27 -46.62
C ALA A 258 31.58 10.51 -48.12
N ILE A 259 32.66 11.22 -48.47
CA ILE A 259 33.40 11.01 -49.72
C ILE A 259 34.90 11.09 -49.39
N GLU A 260 35.50 9.97 -49.01
CA GLU A 260 36.84 9.52 -49.43
C GLU A 260 37.08 8.13 -48.82
N LEU A 261 36.88 7.07 -49.60
CA LEU A 261 37.96 6.39 -50.33
C LEU A 261 38.84 5.53 -49.41
N THR A 262 38.52 4.24 -49.28
CA THR A 262 39.53 3.17 -49.16
C THR A 262 38.89 1.81 -49.40
N THR A 263 38.72 1.51 -50.68
CA THR A 263 38.76 0.16 -51.23
C THR A 263 40.13 -0.46 -50.93
N ASN A 264 40.13 -1.78 -50.68
CA ASN A 264 41.28 -2.71 -50.66
C ASN A 264 41.75 -3.16 -49.26
N SER A 265 41.01 -4.10 -48.67
CA SER A 265 41.60 -5.32 -48.08
C SER A 265 40.49 -6.31 -47.71
N ALA A 266 39.92 -6.92 -48.74
CA ALA A 266 39.44 -8.28 -48.62
C ALA A 266 40.68 -9.17 -48.80
N THR A 267 41.01 -10.00 -47.81
CA THR A 267 41.16 -11.48 -47.91
C THR A 267 41.81 -11.95 -46.60
N GLU A 268 41.32 -13.07 -46.06
CA GLU A 268 41.85 -13.84 -44.93
C GLU A 268 41.50 -13.38 -43.49
N ALA A 269 40.36 -13.83 -43.00
CA ALA A 269 40.30 -14.47 -41.68
C ALA A 269 39.12 -15.43 -41.61
N ILE A 270 39.47 -16.71 -41.69
CA ILE A 270 38.65 -17.90 -41.64
C ILE A 270 38.00 -18.04 -40.25
N THR A 271 36.67 -18.15 -40.28
CA THR A 271 35.77 -18.90 -39.38
C THR A 271 36.31 -19.30 -38.00
N ASN A 272 35.91 -18.54 -36.98
CA ASN A 272 35.35 -19.14 -35.78
C ASN A 272 33.94 -18.56 -35.60
N PRO A 273 32.87 -19.36 -35.56
CA PRO A 273 31.56 -18.87 -35.14
C PRO A 273 31.69 -18.50 -33.65
N ILE A 274 32.08 -17.26 -33.39
CA ILE A 274 32.04 -16.66 -32.07
C ILE A 274 30.58 -16.69 -31.66
N ASP A 275 30.31 -17.40 -30.56
CA ASP A 275 29.04 -17.61 -29.90
C ASP A 275 28.36 -16.26 -29.55
N THR A 276 27.72 -15.64 -30.54
CA THR A 276 27.00 -14.36 -30.43
C THR A 276 25.73 -14.47 -29.60
N GLY A 277 25.25 -15.69 -29.33
CA GLY A 277 24.03 -15.92 -28.53
C GLY A 277 24.20 -15.55 -27.05
N THR A 278 25.41 -15.64 -26.48
CA THR A 278 25.62 -15.39 -25.04
C THR A 278 25.81 -13.92 -24.69
N MET A 279 26.28 -13.07 -25.62
CA MET A 279 26.41 -11.63 -25.39
C MET A 279 25.08 -10.88 -25.45
N GLU A 280 24.19 -11.22 -26.39
CA GLU A 280 22.88 -10.56 -26.49
C GLU A 280 22.05 -10.77 -25.21
N HIS A 281 22.05 -11.99 -24.65
CA HIS A 281 21.30 -12.26 -23.41
C HIS A 281 21.85 -11.48 -22.21
N ARG A 282 23.16 -11.25 -22.11
CA ARG A 282 23.77 -10.43 -21.05
C ARG A 282 23.43 -8.95 -21.19
N PHE A 283 23.43 -8.45 -22.42
CA PHE A 283 23.03 -7.07 -22.71
C PHE A 283 21.56 -6.83 -22.40
N TRP A 284 20.66 -7.72 -22.84
CA TRP A 284 19.23 -7.62 -22.55
C TRP A 284 18.90 -7.79 -21.06
N LEU A 285 19.63 -8.64 -20.33
CA LEU A 285 19.52 -8.72 -18.87
C LEU A 285 19.95 -7.41 -18.21
N HIS A 286 21.07 -6.82 -18.63
CA HIS A 286 21.59 -5.60 -18.01
C HIS A 286 20.72 -4.38 -18.32
N LEU A 287 20.35 -4.19 -19.58
CA LEU A 287 19.47 -3.10 -20.05
C LEU A 287 18.04 -3.26 -19.52
N GLY A 288 17.58 -4.52 -19.37
CA GLY A 288 16.32 -4.84 -18.73
C GLY A 288 16.31 -4.47 -17.25
N LEU A 289 17.37 -4.80 -16.51
CA LEU A 289 17.46 -4.55 -15.06
C LEU A 289 17.51 -3.07 -14.70
N GLU A 290 18.27 -2.25 -15.42
CA GLU A 290 18.37 -0.80 -15.12
C GLU A 290 17.04 -0.08 -15.37
N ASN A 291 16.33 -0.44 -16.43
CA ASN A 291 14.99 0.08 -16.70
C ASN A 291 13.92 -0.53 -15.77
N PHE A 292 14.16 -1.74 -15.26
CA PHE A 292 13.25 -2.39 -14.33
C PHE A 292 13.24 -1.72 -12.97
N GLU A 293 14.40 -1.23 -12.50
CA GLU A 293 14.52 -0.54 -11.20
C GLU A 293 13.70 0.75 -11.12
N SER A 294 13.56 1.47 -12.23
CA SER A 294 12.72 2.67 -12.33
C SER A 294 11.30 2.36 -12.81
N SER A 295 11.01 1.10 -13.12
CA SER A 295 9.72 0.70 -13.69
C SER A 295 8.61 0.69 -12.65
N PHE A 296 7.42 1.06 -13.09
CA PHE A 296 6.16 0.87 -12.36
C PHE A 296 5.95 -0.58 -11.89
N LEU A 297 6.53 -1.54 -12.61
CA LEU A 297 6.34 -2.96 -12.34
C LEU A 297 7.07 -3.39 -11.06
N LEU A 298 8.28 -2.89 -10.80
CA LEU A 298 8.98 -3.13 -9.54
C LEU A 298 8.19 -2.54 -8.36
N GLU A 299 7.55 -1.38 -8.54
CA GLU A 299 6.67 -0.81 -7.51
C GLU A 299 5.48 -1.72 -7.22
N LEU A 300 4.80 -2.21 -8.26
CA LEU A 300 3.69 -3.16 -8.14
C LEU A 300 4.11 -4.42 -7.35
N ILE A 301 5.30 -4.93 -7.61
CA ILE A 301 5.83 -6.11 -6.93
C ILE A 301 6.02 -5.84 -5.43
N TRP A 302 6.60 -4.71 -5.05
CA TRP A 302 6.71 -4.32 -3.64
C TRP A 302 5.34 -4.14 -2.98
N MET A 303 4.37 -3.58 -3.71
CA MET A 303 2.99 -3.48 -3.22
C MET A 303 2.36 -4.86 -2.98
N LEU A 304 2.58 -5.81 -3.90
CA LEU A 304 2.11 -7.20 -3.75
C LEU A 304 2.75 -7.87 -2.54
N PHE A 305 4.04 -7.62 -2.29
CA PHE A 305 4.74 -8.09 -1.10
C PHE A 305 4.07 -7.57 0.18
N TYR A 306 3.83 -6.25 0.31
CA TYR A 306 3.19 -5.70 1.51
C TYR A 306 1.77 -6.23 1.71
N PHE A 307 1.01 -6.32 0.63
CA PHE A 307 -0.35 -6.85 0.67
C PHE A 307 -0.35 -8.29 1.15
N THR A 308 0.51 -9.13 0.58
CA THR A 308 0.67 -10.54 0.96
C THR A 308 1.14 -10.67 2.40
N PHE A 309 2.13 -9.88 2.83
CA PHE A 309 2.63 -9.88 4.20
C PHE A 309 1.54 -9.48 5.20
N GLY A 310 0.79 -8.41 4.93
CA GLY A 310 -0.35 -8.01 5.76
C GLY A 310 -1.42 -9.09 5.82
N LEU A 311 -1.77 -9.67 4.66
CA LEU A 311 -2.78 -10.73 4.56
C LEU A 311 -2.35 -11.99 5.31
N ALA A 312 -1.10 -12.39 5.19
CA ALA A 312 -0.53 -13.51 5.91
C ALA A 312 -0.57 -13.30 7.43
N ASN A 313 -0.22 -12.11 7.91
CA ASN A 313 -0.34 -11.76 9.33
C ASN A 313 -1.80 -11.75 9.81
N LEU A 314 -2.72 -11.25 8.98
CA LEU A 314 -4.15 -11.29 9.28
C LEU A 314 -4.65 -12.74 9.34
N CYS A 315 -4.35 -13.57 8.35
CA CYS A 315 -4.73 -14.98 8.34
C CYS A 315 -4.15 -15.72 9.54
N LYS A 316 -2.87 -15.51 9.86
CA LYS A 316 -2.24 -16.09 11.05
C LYS A 316 -2.94 -15.64 12.32
N PHE A 317 -3.22 -14.35 12.46
CA PHE A 317 -3.98 -13.83 13.58
C PHE A 317 -5.37 -14.46 13.67
N LEU A 318 -6.10 -14.56 12.56
CA LEU A 318 -7.43 -15.19 12.52
C LEU A 318 -7.35 -16.67 12.89
N VAL A 319 -6.40 -17.43 12.36
CA VAL A 319 -6.19 -18.85 12.69
C VAL A 319 -5.84 -19.04 14.16
N ASP A 320 -4.97 -18.19 14.71
CA ASP A 320 -4.61 -18.19 16.14
C ASP A 320 -5.84 -17.90 17.04
N GLN A 321 -6.82 -17.14 16.54
CA GLN A 321 -8.08 -16.86 17.23
C GLN A 321 -9.19 -17.90 16.91
N GLN A 322 -9.09 -18.62 15.78
CA GLN A 322 -10.11 -19.57 15.28
C GLN A 322 -10.33 -20.76 16.20
N ALA A 323 -9.40 -21.04 17.10
CA ALA A 323 -9.63 -21.97 18.21
C ALA A 323 -10.85 -21.60 19.08
N ASP A 324 -11.34 -20.36 19.03
CA ASP A 324 -12.46 -19.84 19.84
C ASP A 324 -13.58 -19.16 19.00
N ILE A 325 -13.54 -19.22 17.66
CA ILE A 325 -14.44 -18.43 16.76
C ILE A 325 -15.93 -18.83 16.86
N GLY A 326 -16.25 -20.01 17.39
CA GLY A 326 -17.65 -20.39 17.65
C GLY A 326 -18.40 -19.43 18.57
N ALA A 327 -17.70 -18.56 19.31
CA ALA A 327 -18.28 -17.63 20.28
C ALA A 327 -18.16 -16.14 19.91
N ILE A 328 -17.56 -15.79 18.77
CA ILE A 328 -17.35 -14.38 18.42
C ILE A 328 -18.49 -13.90 17.52
N GLU A 329 -19.39 -13.11 18.10
CA GLU A 329 -20.44 -12.41 17.35
C GLU A 329 -19.78 -11.23 16.59
N PRO A 330 -19.84 -11.19 15.25
CA PRO A 330 -19.19 -10.14 14.47
C PRO A 330 -19.83 -8.79 14.81
N SER A 331 -19.06 -7.89 15.43
CA SER A 331 -19.59 -6.57 15.79
C SER A 331 -19.72 -5.69 14.55
N PHE A 332 -20.73 -4.80 14.55
CA PHE A 332 -20.98 -3.86 13.45
C PHE A 332 -19.72 -3.05 13.06
N GLY A 333 -18.90 -2.69 14.04
CA GLY A 333 -17.61 -2.00 13.83
C GLY A 333 -16.56 -2.80 13.05
N GLN A 334 -16.68 -4.13 12.98
CA GLN A 334 -15.80 -4.99 12.18
C GLN A 334 -16.31 -5.17 10.75
N LEU A 335 -17.63 -5.09 10.53
CA LEU A 335 -18.25 -5.21 9.22
C LEU A 335 -18.15 -3.93 8.39
N VAL A 336 -18.30 -2.76 9.03
CA VAL A 336 -18.25 -1.45 8.34
C VAL A 336 -16.97 -1.27 7.50
N PRO A 337 -15.76 -1.54 8.02
CA PRO A 337 -14.53 -1.45 7.24
C PRO A 337 -14.48 -2.39 6.03
N ILE A 338 -15.09 -3.57 6.13
CA ILE A 338 -15.18 -4.54 5.02
C ILE A 338 -16.07 -3.98 3.91
N PHE A 339 -17.20 -3.36 4.26
CA PHE A 339 -18.06 -2.69 3.28
C PHE A 339 -17.40 -1.44 2.68
N LEU A 340 -16.66 -0.67 3.46
CA LEU A 340 -15.90 0.48 2.95
C LEU A 340 -14.78 0.07 1.99
N LEU A 341 -14.22 -1.13 2.13
CA LEU A 341 -13.30 -1.74 1.17
C LEU A 341 -13.97 -2.09 -0.18
N ALA A 342 -15.28 -2.33 -0.21
CA ALA A 342 -16.03 -2.62 -1.43
C ALA A 342 -16.42 -1.36 -2.23
N HIS A 343 -16.53 -0.21 -1.56
CA HIS A 343 -16.96 1.06 -2.17
C HIS A 343 -16.16 1.49 -3.42
N PRO A 344 -14.82 1.34 -3.46
CA PRO A 344 -14.03 1.65 -4.65
C PRO A 344 -14.43 0.86 -5.89
N PHE A 345 -14.80 -0.41 -5.73
CA PHE A 345 -15.20 -1.27 -6.84
C PHE A 345 -16.56 -0.87 -7.39
N ILE A 346 -17.49 -0.47 -6.51
CA ILE A 346 -18.81 0.03 -6.90
C ILE A 346 -18.65 1.34 -7.67
N SER A 347 -17.88 2.29 -7.13
CA SER A 347 -17.61 3.57 -7.80
C SER A 347 -16.89 3.38 -9.14
N ALA A 348 -15.94 2.45 -9.22
CA ALA A 348 -15.31 2.08 -10.48
C ALA A 348 -16.33 1.56 -11.50
N SER A 349 -17.21 0.65 -11.09
CA SER A 349 -18.23 0.07 -11.97
C SER A 349 -19.22 1.10 -12.53
N GLU A 350 -19.52 2.17 -11.78
CA GLU A 350 -20.37 3.28 -12.22
C GLU A 350 -19.62 4.27 -13.12
N ALA A 351 -18.33 4.51 -12.83
CA ALA A 351 -17.50 5.43 -13.60
C ALA A 351 -17.15 4.89 -15.00
N PHE A 352 -17.23 3.58 -15.22
CA PHE A 352 -16.97 3.01 -16.53
C PHE A 352 -18.15 3.28 -17.48
N PRO A 353 -17.97 4.08 -18.55
CA PRO A 353 -19.01 4.31 -19.52
C PRO A 353 -19.41 2.96 -20.12
N ARG A 354 -20.69 2.60 -19.97
CA ARG A 354 -21.23 1.38 -20.60
C ARG A 354 -20.85 1.45 -22.07
N PRO A 355 -20.13 0.44 -22.61
CA PRO A 355 -19.79 0.44 -24.02
C PRO A 355 -21.11 0.46 -24.78
N SER A 356 -21.42 1.57 -25.44
CA SER A 356 -22.50 1.63 -26.41
C SER A 356 -22.05 0.78 -27.58
N PHE A 357 -22.42 -0.50 -27.49
CA PHE A 357 -22.09 -1.52 -28.47
C PHE A 357 -22.92 -1.23 -29.73
N ASN A 358 -22.45 -0.27 -30.54
CA ASN A 358 -23.01 -0.03 -31.86
C ASN A 358 -22.62 -1.22 -32.75
N LEU A 359 -23.48 -2.23 -32.74
CA LEU A 359 -23.37 -3.51 -33.47
C LEU A 359 -23.41 -3.36 -35.01
N ASN A 360 -23.44 -2.16 -35.56
CA ASN A 360 -23.58 -1.92 -37.00
C ASN A 360 -22.27 -1.65 -37.76
N ARG A 361 -21.09 -1.71 -37.14
CA ARG A 361 -19.83 -1.53 -37.89
C ARG A 361 -19.27 -2.87 -38.37
N SER A 362 -19.84 -3.38 -39.47
CA SER A 362 -19.15 -4.35 -40.33
C SER A 362 -17.99 -3.65 -41.02
N SER A 363 -16.77 -3.82 -40.52
CA SER A 363 -15.58 -3.46 -41.29
C SER A 363 -14.58 -4.61 -41.31
N THR A 364 -14.34 -5.04 -42.55
CA THR A 364 -13.23 -5.84 -43.06
C THR A 364 -11.93 -5.56 -42.30
N LEU A 365 -11.51 -6.57 -41.56
CA LEU A 365 -10.34 -6.59 -40.70
C LEU A 365 -9.08 -6.63 -41.57
N GLN A 366 -8.44 -5.48 -41.78
CA GLN A 366 -7.13 -5.40 -42.41
C GLN A 366 -6.10 -5.97 -41.43
N ARG A 367 -5.60 -7.16 -41.75
CA ARG A 367 -4.57 -7.90 -41.03
C ARG A 367 -3.27 -7.10 -41.07
N GLN A 368 -2.98 -6.38 -40.00
CA GLN A 368 -1.68 -5.75 -39.80
C GLN A 368 -0.78 -6.80 -39.14
N ASP A 369 0.18 -7.33 -39.90
CA ASP A 369 1.14 -8.32 -39.42
C ASP A 369 2.06 -7.70 -38.36
N ILE A 370 1.69 -7.89 -37.09
CA ILE A 370 2.51 -7.60 -35.92
C ILE A 370 3.45 -8.80 -35.72
N SER A 371 4.47 -8.93 -36.58
CA SER A 371 5.54 -9.92 -36.41
C SER A 371 6.79 -9.27 -35.81
N SER A 372 6.76 -9.10 -34.48
CA SER A 372 7.86 -8.92 -33.49
C SER A 372 7.39 -8.01 -32.34
N PRO A 373 7.81 -8.15 -31.05
CA PRO A 373 8.70 -9.11 -30.40
C PRO A 373 7.96 -9.87 -29.28
N PHE A 374 7.18 -10.90 -29.63
CA PHE A 374 6.39 -11.65 -28.62
C PHE A 374 7.28 -12.45 -27.65
N ALA A 375 8.44 -12.92 -28.12
CA ALA A 375 9.41 -13.66 -27.30
C ALA A 375 9.99 -12.81 -26.16
N SER A 376 10.30 -11.53 -26.42
CA SER A 376 10.84 -10.61 -25.40
C SER A 376 9.82 -10.31 -24.29
N LYS A 377 8.54 -10.12 -24.67
CA LYS A 377 7.46 -9.89 -23.69
C LYS A 377 7.19 -11.12 -22.82
N ALA A 378 7.21 -12.31 -23.41
CA ALA A 378 7.03 -13.55 -22.65
C ALA A 378 8.16 -13.78 -21.63
N THR A 379 9.41 -13.56 -22.03
CA THR A 379 10.57 -13.66 -21.12
C THR A 379 10.48 -12.67 -19.96
N LEU A 380 10.15 -11.40 -20.25
CA LEU A 380 9.96 -10.39 -19.19
C LEU A 380 8.85 -10.78 -18.22
N LEU A 381 7.71 -11.23 -18.73
CA LEU A 381 6.56 -11.63 -17.91
C LEU A 381 6.91 -12.86 -17.04
N CYS A 382 7.71 -13.78 -17.57
CA CYS A 382 8.21 -14.94 -16.82
C CYS A 382 9.17 -14.53 -15.69
N VAL A 383 10.13 -13.63 -15.94
CA VAL A 383 11.05 -13.09 -14.92
C VAL A 383 10.28 -12.37 -13.82
N VAL A 384 9.32 -11.53 -14.20
CA VAL A 384 8.42 -10.83 -13.28
C VAL A 384 7.64 -11.79 -12.41
N PHE A 385 7.06 -12.83 -13.01
CA PHE A 385 6.26 -13.81 -12.28
C PHE A 385 7.10 -14.60 -11.29
N VAL A 386 8.30 -15.03 -11.67
CA VAL A 386 9.25 -15.71 -10.78
C VAL A 386 9.64 -14.81 -9.62
N TYR A 387 10.00 -13.56 -9.89
CA TYR A 387 10.40 -12.60 -8.86
C TYR A 387 9.24 -12.27 -7.90
N ALA A 388 8.03 -12.05 -8.42
CA ALA A 388 6.82 -11.85 -7.62
C ALA A 388 6.52 -13.07 -6.74
N SER A 389 6.66 -14.29 -7.27
CA SER A 389 6.47 -15.53 -6.52
C SER A 389 7.48 -15.69 -5.39
N ILE A 390 8.76 -15.37 -5.64
CA ILE A 390 9.81 -15.38 -4.62
C ILE A 390 9.47 -14.40 -3.49
N LEU A 391 8.99 -13.19 -3.82
CA LEU A 391 8.61 -12.21 -2.83
C LEU A 391 7.35 -12.60 -2.05
N VAL A 392 6.37 -13.24 -2.67
CA VAL A 392 5.20 -13.79 -1.98
C VAL A 392 5.65 -14.86 -0.98
N ILE A 393 6.51 -15.79 -1.39
CA ILE A 393 7.09 -16.79 -0.49
C ILE A 393 7.84 -16.10 0.65
N TRP A 394 8.64 -15.10 0.33
CA TRP A 394 9.38 -14.32 1.31
C TRP A 394 8.46 -13.59 2.31
N ALA A 395 7.34 -13.03 1.84
CA ALA A 395 6.32 -12.41 2.70
C ALA A 395 5.68 -13.43 3.66
N LEU A 396 5.37 -14.62 3.17
CA LEU A 396 4.80 -15.71 3.98
C LEU A 396 5.80 -16.19 5.06
N MET A 397 7.08 -16.26 4.69
CA MET A 397 8.16 -16.56 5.63
C MET A 397 8.30 -15.45 6.70
N PHE A 398 8.26 -14.18 6.29
CA PHE A 398 8.34 -13.03 7.19
C PHE A 398 7.17 -12.93 8.16
N ALA A 399 5.96 -13.30 7.72
CA ALA A 399 4.78 -13.41 8.57
C ALA A 399 4.85 -14.62 9.53
N ALA A 400 5.94 -15.39 9.49
CA ALA A 400 6.14 -16.61 10.25
C ALA A 400 4.97 -17.60 10.06
N VAL A 401 4.39 -17.63 8.85
CA VAL A 401 3.38 -18.65 8.47
C VAL A 401 4.08 -20.00 8.27
N ILE A 402 5.33 -19.97 7.81
CA ILE A 402 6.18 -21.16 7.68
C ILE A 402 7.12 -21.18 8.90
N PRO A 403 6.88 -22.05 9.90
CA PRO A 403 7.83 -22.22 11.01
C PRO A 403 9.19 -22.68 10.48
N ASP A 404 10.26 -22.30 11.17
CA ASP A 404 11.66 -22.71 10.89
C ASP A 404 12.30 -22.20 9.58
N ALA A 405 11.63 -21.30 8.85
CA ALA A 405 12.13 -20.73 7.60
C ALA A 405 13.14 -19.57 7.78
N TYR A 406 13.50 -19.23 9.02
CA TYR A 406 14.36 -18.10 9.39
C TYR A 406 15.73 -18.04 8.67
N PRO A 407 16.50 -19.13 8.51
CA PRO A 407 17.78 -19.05 7.81
C PRO A 407 17.60 -18.65 6.34
N LEU A 408 16.51 -19.06 5.70
CA LEU A 408 16.18 -18.61 4.35
C LEU A 408 15.79 -17.12 4.32
N THR A 409 15.14 -16.60 5.34
CA THR A 409 14.80 -15.16 5.41
C THR A 409 16.06 -14.31 5.53
N ALA A 410 17.01 -14.72 6.37
CA ALA A 410 18.32 -14.09 6.49
C ALA A 410 19.13 -14.20 5.19
N LEU A 411 19.11 -15.37 4.54
CA LEU A 411 19.72 -15.58 3.22
C LEU A 411 19.08 -14.73 2.13
N ALA A 412 17.76 -14.56 2.13
CA ALA A 412 17.04 -13.72 1.18
C ALA A 412 17.34 -12.23 1.41
N CYS A 413 17.41 -11.78 2.67
CA CYS A 413 17.88 -10.43 3.04
C CYS A 413 19.34 -10.22 2.60
N LEU A 414 20.21 -11.20 2.81
CA LEU A 414 21.60 -11.14 2.39
C LEU A 414 21.70 -11.15 0.87
N TYR A 415 20.91 -11.99 0.19
CA TYR A 415 20.87 -12.11 -1.26
C TYR A 415 20.38 -10.81 -1.89
N THR A 416 19.29 -10.21 -1.40
CA THR A 416 18.80 -8.89 -1.86
C THR A 416 19.82 -7.79 -1.59
N ALA A 417 20.47 -7.79 -0.42
CA ALA A 417 21.56 -6.85 -0.11
C ALA A 417 22.78 -7.02 -1.02
N VAL A 418 23.11 -8.25 -1.44
CA VAL A 418 24.25 -8.60 -2.29
C VAL A 418 23.95 -8.39 -3.78
N THR A 419 22.74 -8.69 -4.25
CA THR A 419 22.34 -8.51 -5.65
C THR A 419 22.12 -7.05 -5.99
N HIS A 420 21.54 -6.25 -5.09
CA HIS A 420 21.47 -4.80 -5.26
C HIS A 420 22.73 -4.06 -4.76
N ARG A 421 23.86 -4.74 -4.49
CA ARG A 421 25.04 -4.19 -3.77
C ARG A 421 25.59 -2.85 -4.28
N ARG A 422 25.43 -2.46 -5.55
CA ARG A 422 25.89 -1.13 -6.03
C ARG A 422 24.92 0.01 -5.70
N ILE A 423 23.63 -0.29 -5.60
CA ILE A 423 22.55 0.69 -5.44
C ILE A 423 22.00 0.63 -4.02
N TYR A 424 21.68 -0.59 -3.54
CA TYR A 424 21.42 -0.86 -2.13
C TYR A 424 22.54 -0.26 -1.29
N TRP A 425 23.84 -0.46 -1.55
CA TRP A 425 24.84 0.09 -0.61
C TRP A 425 24.86 1.62 -0.50
N LYS A 426 24.42 2.38 -1.52
CA LYS A 426 24.14 3.83 -1.37
C LYS A 426 22.88 4.10 -0.55
N TYR A 427 21.78 3.37 -0.80
CA TYR A 427 20.52 3.51 -0.08
C TYR A 427 20.55 2.93 1.33
N VAL A 428 21.04 1.71 1.52
CA VAL A 428 21.45 1.00 2.74
C VAL A 428 22.43 1.82 3.57
N ARG A 429 23.47 2.44 3.01
CA ARG A 429 24.33 3.32 3.83
C ARG A 429 23.55 4.54 4.31
N LYS A 430 22.74 5.15 3.45
CA LYS A 430 21.83 6.25 3.85
C LYS A 430 20.77 5.77 4.85
N PHE A 431 20.32 4.53 4.72
CA PHE A 431 19.30 3.88 5.53
C PHE A 431 19.86 3.48 6.88
N PHE A 432 21.00 2.80 6.96
CA PHE A 432 21.72 2.55 8.22
C PHE A 432 22.14 3.86 8.87
N ASN A 433 22.53 4.91 8.13
CA ASN A 433 22.71 6.23 8.74
C ASN A 433 21.40 6.80 9.27
N ALA A 434 20.29 6.70 8.54
CA ALA A 434 18.98 7.19 8.98
C ALA A 434 18.42 6.38 10.16
N VAL A 435 18.56 5.06 10.13
CA VAL A 435 18.21 4.09 11.16
C VAL A 435 19.10 4.29 12.37
N TRP A 436 20.40 4.53 12.20
CA TRP A 436 21.32 4.87 13.28
C TRP A 436 20.97 6.22 13.91
N ILE A 437 20.63 7.24 13.11
CA ILE A 437 20.13 8.54 13.58
C ILE A 437 18.81 8.35 14.34
N PHE A 438 17.90 7.54 13.81
CA PHE A 438 16.60 7.26 14.40
C PHE A 438 16.72 6.43 15.69
N LEU A 439 17.59 5.42 15.73
CA LEU A 439 17.95 4.64 16.92
C LEU A 439 18.60 5.55 17.96
N LYS A 440 19.49 6.45 17.56
CA LYS A 440 20.09 7.44 18.46
C LYS A 440 19.05 8.40 19.02
N PHE A 441 18.08 8.80 18.19
CA PHE A 441 16.94 9.62 18.62
C PHE A 441 16.04 8.86 19.59
N LEU A 442 15.64 7.63 19.27
CA LEU A 442 14.86 6.76 20.14
C LEU A 442 15.58 6.49 21.46
N CYS A 443 16.87 6.20 21.42
CA CYS A 443 17.67 5.93 22.62
C CYS A 443 17.75 7.17 23.53
N ASN A 444 17.93 8.36 22.95
CA ASN A 444 17.85 9.62 23.68
C ASN A 444 16.44 9.88 24.23
N PHE A 445 15.40 9.59 23.46
CA PHE A 445 14.01 9.75 23.88
C PHE A 445 13.65 8.80 25.03
N THR A 446 14.03 7.52 24.94
CA THR A 446 13.80 6.53 26.00
C THR A 446 14.59 6.85 27.25
N MET A 447 15.83 7.34 27.13
CA MET A 447 16.63 7.79 28.28
C MET A 447 15.98 9.00 28.97
N HIS A 448 15.49 9.98 28.20
CA HIS A 448 14.80 11.15 28.74
C HIS A 448 13.44 10.79 29.38
N TYR A 449 12.71 9.86 28.76
CA TYR A 449 11.46 9.34 29.30
C TYR A 449 11.70 8.59 30.62
N TRP A 450 12.74 7.74 30.67
CA TRP A 450 13.13 7.00 31.86
C TRP A 450 13.51 7.92 33.03
N ASP A 451 14.33 8.96 32.78
CA ASP A 451 14.67 9.95 33.81
C ASP A 451 13.47 10.79 34.28
N SER A 452 12.52 11.06 33.38
CA SER A 452 11.28 11.76 33.72
C SER A 452 10.34 10.91 34.58
N CYS A 453 10.30 9.59 34.36
CA CYS A 453 9.57 8.65 35.20
C CYS A 453 10.23 8.48 36.58
N LYS A 454 11.57 8.40 36.64
CA LYS A 454 12.30 8.23 37.89
C LYS A 454 12.09 9.38 38.88
N LYS A 455 11.99 10.63 38.38
CA LYS A 455 11.74 11.83 39.20
C LYS A 455 10.32 11.92 39.78
N LYS A 456 9.36 11.11 39.34
CA LYS A 456 8.00 11.08 39.90
C LYS A 456 7.81 10.04 41.00
N THR A 457 8.79 9.14 41.18
CA THR A 457 8.77 8.05 42.16
C THR A 457 9.64 8.30 43.40
N THR A 458 10.34 9.44 43.45
CA THR A 458 11.06 9.97 44.61
C THR A 458 10.43 11.28 45.01
#